data_AF-A0A059DN73-F1
#
_entry.id   AF-A0A059DN73-F1
#
_cell.length_a   1.000
_cell.length_b   1.000
_cell.length_c   1.000
_cell.angle_alpha   90.00
_cell.angle_beta   90.00
_cell.angle_gamma   90.00
#
_symmetry.space_group_name_H-M   'P 1'
#
loop_
_entity.id
_entity.type
_entity.pdbx_description
1 polymer ?
#
loop_
_entity_poly.entity_id
_entity_poly.type
_entity_poly.pdbx_seq_one_letter_code
_entity_poly.pdbx_strand_id
1 'polypeptide(L)' 'MLQGFPRNYEFVPADEPVSFAKLGRLIGNAVPVKLGEVIGILMRDHVKSAC' A
#
# COMPACT_ATOMS: atom_id res chain seq x y z
N MET A 1 -10.49 -7.85 3.22
CA MET A 1 -9.72 -7.69 1.97
C MET A 1 -8.31 -8.20 2.23
N LEU A 2 -7.76 -9.04 1.34
CA LEU A 2 -6.49 -9.76 1.55
C LEU A 2 -5.27 -8.84 1.76
N GLN A 3 -5.20 -7.72 1.03
CA GLN A 3 -4.06 -6.79 1.07
C GLN A 3 -4.27 -5.57 1.99
N GLY A 4 -5.43 -5.44 2.64
CA GLY A 4 -5.68 -4.40 3.64
C GLY A 4 -5.90 -2.98 3.11
N PHE A 5 -6.16 -2.81 1.81
CA PHE A 5 -6.51 -1.50 1.26
C PHE A 5 -7.78 -0.92 1.90
N PRO A 6 -7.85 0.40 2.16
CA PRO A 6 -9.08 1.09 2.55
C PRO A 6 -10.20 0.86 1.53
N ARG A 7 -11.46 0.89 1.98
CA ARG A 7 -12.63 0.70 1.10
C ARG A 7 -12.76 1.78 0.03
N ASN A 8 -12.25 2.98 0.30
CA ASN A 8 -12.25 4.12 -0.60
C ASN A 8 -10.92 4.31 -1.33
N TYR A 9 -10.07 3.27 -1.40
CA TYR A 9 -8.81 3.34 -2.13
C TYR A 9 -9.06 3.19 -3.64
N GLU A 10 -8.60 4.17 -4.40
CA GLU A 10 -8.71 4.20 -5.86
C GLU A 10 -7.37 3.82 -6.50
N PHE A 11 -7.35 2.73 -7.27
CA PHE A 11 -6.15 2.26 -7.98
C PHE A 11 -5.90 3.01 -9.30
N VAL A 12 -6.93 3.67 -9.81
CA VAL A 12 -6.94 4.35 -11.11
C VAL A 12 -7.71 5.66 -10.92
N PRO A 13 -7.21 6.80 -11.44
CA PRO A 13 -7.94 8.07 -11.45
C PRO A 13 -9.30 7.96 -12.13
N ALA A 14 -10.25 8.81 -11.73
CA ALA A 14 -11.62 8.78 -12.24
C ALA A 14 -11.76 9.04 -13.75
N ASP A 15 -10.80 9.74 -14.36
CA ASP A 15 -10.76 10.10 -15.77
C ASP A 15 -9.94 9.11 -16.63
N GLU A 16 -9.35 8.07 -16.03
CA GLU A 16 -8.55 7.08 -16.74
C GLU A 16 -9.34 5.78 -16.96
N PRO A 17 -9.32 5.18 -18.17
CA PRO A 17 -9.98 3.90 -18.41
C PRO A 17 -9.37 2.78 -17.57
N VAL A 18 -10.25 1.97 -16.96
CA VAL A 18 -9.84 0.82 -16.14
C VAL A 18 -9.26 -0.29 -17.02
N SER A 19 -8.03 -0.68 -16.73
CA SER A 19 -7.36 -1.84 -17.33
C SER A 19 -7.15 -2.94 -16.30
N PHE A 20 -7.67 -4.13 -16.59
CA PHE A 20 -7.49 -5.30 -15.72
C PHE A 20 -6.01 -5.65 -15.53
N ALA A 21 -5.20 -5.55 -16.60
CA ALA A 21 -3.77 -5.82 -16.53
C ALA A 21 -3.01 -4.76 -15.70
N LYS A 22 -3.41 -3.48 -15.78
CA LYS A 22 -2.85 -2.42 -14.92
C LYS A 22 -3.21 -2.68 -13.46
N LEU A 23 -4.48 -2.92 -13.18
CA LEU A 23 -4.98 -3.18 -11.83
C LEU A 23 -4.32 -4.40 -11.20
N GLY A 24 -4.23 -5.51 -11.94
CA GLY A 24 -3.59 -6.74 -11.49
C GLY A 24 -2.12 -6.52 -11.11
N ARG A 25 -1.37 -5.73 -11.89
CA ARG A 25 0.03 -5.38 -11.55
C ARG A 25 0.12 -4.51 -10.31
N LEU A 26 -0.74 -3.51 -10.15
CA LEU A 26 -0.75 -2.63 -8.98
C LEU A 26 -1.07 -3.41 -7.69
N ILE A 27 -2.08 -4.28 -7.72
CA ILE A 27 -2.44 -5.12 -6.59
C ILE A 27 -1.37 -6.19 -6.31
N GLY A 28 -0.87 -6.85 -7.35
CA GLY A 28 0.08 -7.96 -7.23
C GLY A 28 1.48 -7.53 -6.77
N ASN A 29 1.91 -6.32 -7.13
CA ASN A 29 3.19 -5.77 -6.72
C ASN A 29 3.13 -4.99 -5.39
N ALA A 30 1.94 -4.78 -4.83
CA ALA A 30 1.79 -4.05 -3.57
C ALA A 30 2.23 -4.89 -2.37
N VAL A 31 2.76 -4.19 -1.37
CA VAL A 31 2.99 -4.75 -0.03
C VAL A 31 1.69 -4.64 0.78
N PRO A 32 1.30 -5.65 1.59
CA PRO A 32 0.14 -5.53 2.47
C PRO A 32 0.23 -4.29 3.36
N VAL A 33 -0.85 -3.48 3.39
CA VAL A 33 -0.84 -2.16 4.05
C VAL A 33 -0.40 -2.25 5.51
N LYS A 34 -0.94 -3.24 6.25
CA LYS A 34 -0.60 -3.40 7.68
C LYS A 34 0.86 -3.78 7.91
N LEU A 35 1.45 -4.56 7.00
CA LEU A 35 2.85 -4.92 7.08
C LEU A 35 3.74 -3.69 6.86
N GLY A 36 3.43 -2.88 5.84
CA GLY A 36 4.15 -1.63 5.59
C GLY A 36 4.09 -0.66 6.78
N GLU A 37 2.93 -0.54 7.43
CA GLU A 37 2.75 0.29 8.62
C GLU A 37 3.68 -0.14 9.78
N VAL A 38 3.68 -1.44 10.11
CA VAL A 38 4.51 -1.97 11.21
C VAL A 38 5.99 -1.78 10.93
N ILE A 39 6.44 -2.05 9.69
CA ILE A 39 7.84 -1.81 9.29
C ILE A 39 8.20 -0.32 9.47
N GLY A 40 7.35 0.59 9.01
CA GLY A 40 7.59 2.03 9.15
C GLY A 40 7.67 2.49 10.60
N ILE A 41 6.82 1.95 11.48
CA ILE A 41 6.88 2.20 12.93
C ILE A 41 8.23 1.75 13.50
N LEU A 42 8.64 0.50 13.20
CA LEU A 42 9.91 -0.05 13.69
C LEU A 42 11.11 0.78 13.22
N MET A 43 11.13 1.20 11.96
CA MET A 43 12.20 2.06 11.42
C MET A 43 12.25 3.41 12.12
N ARG A 44 11.10 4.07 12.29
CA ARG A 44 11.02 5.38 12.96
C ARG A 44 11.49 5.29 14.41
N ASP A 45 11.07 4.25 15.12
CA ASP A 45 11.40 4.08 16.53
C ASP A 45 12.89 3.73 16.71
N HIS A 46 13.47 2.97 15.79
CA HIS A 46 14.92 2.74 15.76
C HIS A 46 15.71 4.04 15.61
N VAL A 47 15.33 4.90 14.65
CA VAL A 47 16.01 6.19 14.43
C VAL A 47 15.87 7.11 15.65
N LYS A 48 14.71 7.13 16.31
CA LYS A 48 14.50 7.92 17.54
C LYS A 48 15.31 7.42 18.73
N SER A 49 15.52 6.11 18.83
CA SER A 49 16.23 5.48 19.97
C SER A 49 17.76 5.48 19.79
N ALA A 50 18.23 5.73 18.57
CA ALA A 50 19.65 5.82 18.23
C ALA A 50 20.22 7.25 18.39
N CYS A 51 19.38 8.22 18.77
CA CYS A 51 19.78 9.56 19.22
C CYS A 51 19.69 9.65 20.74
#